data_AF-A1RQU0-F1
#
_entry.id   AF-A1RQU0-F1
#
_cell.length_a   1.000
_cell.length_b   1.000
_cell.length_c   1.000
_cell.angle_alpha   90.00
_cell.angle_beta   90.00
_cell.angle_gamma   90.00
#
_symmetry.space_group_name_H-M   'P 1'
#
loop_
_entity.id
_entity.type
_entity.pdbx_description
1 polymer ?
#
loop_
_entity_poly.entity_id
_entity_poly.type
_entity_poly.pdbx_seq_one_letter_code
_entity_poly.pdbx_strand_id
1 'polypeptide(L)'
;MRGHLITAVTAVAFTATALIVVLAPPIDLLERLRAGIYTAYFPWGFVAADGSHAYGVVHGYKFAVNLWRVVVCDPGGRCTSQEINAISLYLKLKAEGRLNIEDLGGGCYRVVLRPTQLASRTLAFEGKLCLAPDGSPREVSGVLQIDGRPLDISGSPQRVIHDFPMSDFLAVHGG
;
A
#
# COMPACT_ATOMS: atom_id res chain seq x y z
N MET A 1 9.04 11.69 -16.45
CA MET A 1 7.80 11.22 -17.11
C MET A 1 7.70 9.69 -17.25
N ARG A 2 8.38 8.89 -16.42
CA ARG A 2 8.06 7.44 -16.24
C ARG A 2 7.83 7.08 -14.77
N GLY A 3 7.44 8.08 -13.98
CA GLY A 3 6.64 7.78 -12.79
C GLY A 3 5.21 7.51 -13.21
N HIS A 4 4.91 6.63 -14.22
CA HIS A 4 3.60 6.42 -14.94
C HIS A 4 3.13 4.95 -15.29
N LEU A 5 2.03 4.25 -14.85
CA LEU A 5 0.89 4.30 -13.83
C LEU A 5 0.81 3.53 -12.34
N ILE A 6 1.54 3.80 -11.20
CA ILE A 6 1.70 3.10 -9.84
C ILE A 6 0.89 3.86 -8.80
N THR A 7 1.28 5.08 -8.36
CA THR A 7 0.95 5.58 -6.98
C THR A 7 -0.53 5.80 -6.61
N ALA A 8 -1.49 5.28 -7.37
CA ALA A 8 -2.86 5.02 -6.91
C ALA A 8 -3.48 3.65 -7.29
N VAL A 9 -2.77 2.79 -8.04
CA VAL A 9 -2.78 1.34 -7.79
C VAL A 9 -2.32 1.12 -6.35
N THR A 10 -1.19 1.75 -6.03
CA THR A 10 -0.67 1.94 -4.69
C THR A 10 -1.72 2.33 -3.70
N ALA A 11 -2.57 3.34 -3.96
CA ALA A 11 -3.47 3.87 -2.94
C ALA A 11 -4.39 2.80 -2.36
N VAL A 12 -4.82 1.85 -3.19
CA VAL A 12 -5.62 0.70 -2.79
C VAL A 12 -4.88 -0.22 -1.83
N ALA A 13 -3.68 -0.67 -2.16
CA ALA A 13 -2.84 -1.43 -1.23
C ALA A 13 -1.98 -0.54 -0.29
N PHE A 14 -2.23 0.78 -0.28
CA PHE A 14 -1.78 1.74 0.74
C PHE A 14 -2.77 1.73 1.89
N THR A 15 -4.06 1.70 1.54
CA THR A 15 -5.13 1.33 2.45
C THR A 15 -4.84 -0.05 3.09
N ALA A 16 -4.08 -0.92 2.43
CA ALA A 16 -3.52 -2.14 3.04
C ALA A 16 -2.17 -1.95 3.77
N THR A 17 -1.37 -0.92 3.47
CA THR A 17 -0.17 -0.56 4.27
C THR A 17 0.42 0.84 4.02
N ALA A 18 1.24 0.93 2.97
CA ALA A 18 2.50 1.67 2.95
C ALA A 18 3.14 1.51 1.57
N LEU A 19 2.37 1.75 0.51
CA LEU A 19 2.81 1.68 -0.89
C LEU A 19 3.27 3.07 -1.44
N ILE A 20 2.93 4.14 -0.71
CA ILE A 20 3.64 5.41 -0.55
C ILE A 20 4.60 5.25 0.65
N VAL A 21 5.18 4.06 0.75
CA VAL A 21 6.63 3.98 0.68
C VAL A 21 7.02 4.73 -0.62
N VAL A 22 7.07 4.10 -1.79
CA VAL A 22 7.92 4.64 -2.88
C VAL A 22 7.54 6.01 -3.50
N LEU A 23 6.35 6.23 -4.07
CA LEU A 23 6.28 7.08 -5.29
C LEU A 23 5.80 8.54 -5.17
N ALA A 24 6.78 9.39 -4.81
CA ALA A 24 6.96 10.79 -5.19
C ALA A 24 6.26 11.90 -4.37
N PRO A 25 6.86 12.27 -3.24
CA PRO A 25 7.16 13.64 -2.82
C PRO A 25 8.65 13.95 -3.23
N PRO A 26 9.54 14.66 -2.48
CA PRO A 26 10.88 14.97 -2.99
C PRO A 26 11.77 13.72 -3.14
N ILE A 27 12.88 13.87 -3.89
CA ILE A 27 13.72 12.78 -4.40
C ILE A 27 14.15 11.80 -3.29
N ASP A 28 14.61 12.33 -2.16
CA ASP A 28 15.10 11.57 -1.00
C ASP A 28 14.14 10.48 -0.51
N LEU A 29 12.83 10.68 -0.67
CA LEU A 29 11.83 9.72 -0.22
C LEU A 29 11.67 8.56 -1.21
N LEU A 30 11.70 8.83 -2.52
CA LEU A 30 11.69 7.78 -3.56
C LEU A 30 12.86 6.79 -3.44
N GLU A 31 14.01 7.24 -2.94
CA GLU A 31 15.22 6.42 -2.84
C GLU A 31 15.21 5.47 -1.65
N ARG A 32 14.94 5.98 -0.42
CA ARG A 32 14.82 5.16 0.82
C ARG A 32 13.85 3.99 0.67
N LEU A 33 12.88 4.16 -0.22
CA LEU A 33 11.70 3.34 -0.34
C LEU A 33 11.75 2.39 -1.55
N ARG A 34 12.72 2.61 -2.46
CA ARG A 34 13.26 1.55 -3.34
C ARG A 34 14.35 0.72 -2.68
N ALA A 35 15.02 1.25 -1.66
CA ALA A 35 16.04 0.53 -0.90
C ALA A 35 15.45 -0.47 0.11
N GLY A 36 14.25 -0.18 0.64
CA GLY A 36 13.60 -1.01 1.65
C GLY A 36 12.97 -2.29 1.09
N ILE A 37 13.72 -3.40 1.15
CA ILE A 37 13.12 -4.75 1.21
C ILE A 37 12.73 -4.99 2.67
N TYR A 38 11.44 -5.21 2.93
CA TYR A 38 10.95 -5.49 4.28
C TYR A 38 9.64 -6.28 4.33
N THR A 39 9.41 -6.91 5.48
CA THR A 39 8.09 -7.32 5.98
C THR A 39 7.93 -6.83 7.42
N ALA A 40 6.89 -6.05 7.68
CA ALA A 40 6.51 -5.56 9.01
C ALA A 40 5.25 -6.29 9.49
N TYR A 41 5.15 -6.54 10.80
CA TYR A 41 4.07 -7.29 11.45
C TYR A 41 3.36 -6.41 12.47
N PHE A 42 2.03 -6.36 12.43
CA PHE A 42 1.17 -5.51 13.24
C PHE A 42 0.07 -6.35 13.93
N PRO A 43 -0.59 -5.84 14.98
CA PRO A 43 -1.71 -6.55 15.63
C PRO A 43 -2.88 -6.89 14.68
N TRP A 44 -3.05 -6.12 13.60
CA TRP A 44 -4.10 -6.29 12.59
C TRP A 44 -3.68 -7.09 11.35
N GLY A 45 -2.41 -7.51 11.24
CA GLY A 45 -1.91 -8.21 10.05
C GLY A 45 -0.42 -8.06 9.79
N PHE A 46 0.01 -8.20 8.53
CA PHE A 46 1.43 -8.04 8.15
C PHE A 46 1.55 -7.58 6.70
N VAL A 47 2.69 -6.97 6.39
CA VAL A 47 2.80 -6.05 5.26
C VAL A 47 4.23 -5.97 4.73
N ALA A 48 4.42 -6.01 3.42
CA ALA A 48 5.72 -6.21 2.80
C ALA A 48 5.90 -5.44 1.48
N ALA A 49 7.15 -5.07 1.18
CA ALA A 49 7.56 -4.50 -0.10
C ALA A 49 9.00 -4.90 -0.46
N ASP A 50 9.31 -4.94 -1.75
CA ASP A 50 10.68 -5.15 -2.30
C ASP A 50 11.13 -4.05 -3.29
N GLY A 51 10.36 -2.95 -3.36
CA GLY A 51 10.55 -1.87 -4.35
C GLY A 51 9.90 -2.11 -5.72
N SER A 52 9.48 -3.34 -6.03
CA SER A 52 8.80 -3.73 -7.28
C SER A 52 7.44 -4.42 -7.07
N HIS A 53 7.29 -5.11 -5.93
CA HIS A 53 6.08 -5.76 -5.43
C HIS A 53 5.67 -5.15 -4.09
N ALA A 54 4.39 -5.28 -3.77
CA ALA A 54 3.84 -5.06 -2.45
C ALA A 54 2.84 -6.15 -2.11
N TYR A 55 2.88 -6.63 -0.87
CA TYR A 55 1.99 -7.65 -0.36
C TYR A 55 1.51 -7.28 1.04
N GLY A 56 0.25 -7.57 1.36
CA GLY A 56 -0.29 -7.27 2.68
C GLY A 56 -1.48 -8.15 3.04
N VAL A 57 -1.57 -8.49 4.32
CA VAL A 57 -2.72 -9.13 4.94
C VAL A 57 -3.24 -8.18 6.02
N VAL A 58 -4.53 -7.83 5.97
CA VAL A 58 -5.15 -6.86 6.89
C VAL A 58 -6.54 -7.35 7.28
N HIS A 59 -6.76 -7.64 8.56
CA HIS A 59 -8.02 -8.22 9.06
C HIS A 59 -8.53 -9.42 8.23
N GLY A 60 -7.60 -10.24 7.74
CA GLY A 60 -7.85 -11.42 6.90
C GLY A 60 -8.00 -11.14 5.40
N TYR A 61 -8.17 -9.89 4.95
CA TYR A 61 -8.11 -9.54 3.53
C TYR A 61 -6.67 -9.63 3.03
N LYS A 62 -6.45 -10.12 1.81
CA LYS A 62 -5.12 -10.18 1.18
C LYS A 62 -5.04 -9.20 0.02
N PHE A 63 -3.89 -8.54 -0.13
CA PHE A 63 -3.59 -7.59 -1.19
C PHE A 63 -2.25 -7.96 -1.82
N ALA A 64 -2.20 -8.17 -3.13
CA ALA A 64 -0.97 -8.40 -3.88
C ALA A 64 -0.91 -7.45 -5.07
N VAL A 65 0.15 -6.67 -5.18
CA VAL A 65 0.31 -5.59 -6.16
C VAL A 65 1.71 -5.59 -6.74
N ASN A 66 1.80 -5.38 -8.06
CA ASN A 66 3.07 -5.10 -8.74
C ASN A 66 2.88 -4.03 -9.83
N LEU A 67 3.86 -3.92 -10.73
CA LEU A 67 3.86 -3.00 -11.86
C LEU A 67 2.80 -3.31 -12.96
N TRP A 68 1.94 -4.34 -12.86
CA TRP A 68 0.99 -4.66 -13.95
C TRP A 68 -0.38 -5.21 -13.49
N ARG A 69 -0.48 -5.72 -12.26
CA ARG A 69 -1.71 -6.35 -11.73
C ARG A 69 -1.90 -6.08 -10.25
N VAL A 70 -3.15 -5.79 -9.86
CA VAL A 70 -3.62 -5.73 -8.47
C VAL A 70 -4.60 -6.86 -8.20
N VAL A 71 -4.39 -7.58 -7.10
CA VAL A 71 -5.27 -8.63 -6.61
C VAL A 71 -5.72 -8.29 -5.18
N VAL A 72 -7.02 -8.45 -4.91
CA VAL A 72 -7.60 -8.30 -3.58
C VAL A 72 -8.46 -9.52 -3.26
N CYS A 73 -8.17 -10.21 -2.16
CA CYS A 73 -8.95 -11.34 -1.67
C CYS A 73 -9.69 -10.96 -0.38
N ASP A 74 -10.96 -11.35 -0.27
CA ASP A 74 -11.67 -11.26 1.01
C ASP A 74 -11.29 -12.41 1.98
N PRO A 75 -11.61 -12.30 3.29
CA PRO A 75 -11.30 -13.35 4.26
C PRO A 75 -11.98 -14.71 3.99
N GLY A 76 -12.94 -14.77 3.05
CA GLY A 76 -13.52 -16.02 2.54
C GLY A 76 -12.69 -16.66 1.42
N GLY A 77 -11.51 -16.12 1.11
CA GLY A 77 -10.61 -16.62 0.07
C GLY A 77 -10.98 -16.21 -1.34
N ARG A 78 -12.02 -15.39 -1.56
CA ARG A 78 -12.43 -14.99 -2.91
C ARG A 78 -11.57 -13.83 -3.39
N CYS A 79 -10.62 -14.15 -4.26
CA CYS A 79 -9.76 -13.18 -4.92
C CYS A 79 -10.42 -12.58 -6.17
N THR A 80 -10.27 -11.27 -6.33
CA THR A 80 -10.59 -10.53 -7.55
C THR A 80 -9.33 -9.80 -8.02
N SER A 81 -9.07 -9.76 -9.32
CA SER A 81 -7.89 -9.12 -9.90
C SER A 81 -8.24 -8.10 -10.97
N GLN A 82 -7.37 -7.11 -11.16
CA GLN A 82 -7.48 -6.13 -12.24
C GLN A 82 -6.11 -5.83 -12.83
N GLU A 83 -6.03 -5.88 -14.16
CA GLU A 83 -4.89 -5.39 -14.94
C GLU A 83 -4.85 -3.86 -14.97
N ILE A 84 -3.63 -3.33 -14.89
CA ILE A 84 -3.33 -1.92 -14.64
C ILE A 84 -2.02 -1.59 -15.38
N ASN A 85 -1.91 -0.41 -16.00
CA ASN A 85 -0.56 0.08 -16.30
C ASN A 85 0.07 0.56 -14.99
N ALA A 86 1.37 0.32 -14.84
CA ALA A 86 2.03 0.21 -13.55
C ALA A 86 2.65 1.40 -12.80
N ILE A 87 3.24 2.51 -13.33
CA ILE A 87 4.03 3.61 -12.60
C ILE A 87 3.70 5.15 -12.07
N SER A 88 2.70 6.15 -11.99
CA SER A 88 1.35 6.92 -12.22
C SER A 88 -0.22 6.62 -12.14
N LEU A 89 -0.89 5.56 -11.67
CA LEU A 89 -2.39 5.61 -11.59
C LEU A 89 -2.78 6.71 -10.60
N TYR A 90 -1.82 6.96 -9.71
CA TYR A 90 -1.46 8.22 -9.10
C TYR A 90 -1.97 9.46 -9.79
N LEU A 91 -1.55 9.76 -11.03
CA LEU A 91 -1.86 11.01 -11.68
C LEU A 91 -3.36 11.09 -11.98
N LYS A 92 -4.02 9.95 -12.23
CA LYS A 92 -5.48 9.91 -12.29
C LYS A 92 -6.07 10.28 -10.93
N LEU A 93 -5.76 9.58 -9.84
CA LEU A 93 -6.37 9.92 -8.53
C LEU A 93 -5.88 11.24 -7.91
N LYS A 94 -4.69 11.75 -8.25
CA LYS A 94 -4.19 13.07 -7.83
C LYS A 94 -4.89 14.18 -8.61
N ALA A 95 -5.04 14.05 -9.94
CA ALA A 95 -5.78 15.00 -10.75
C ALA A 95 -7.29 14.97 -10.47
N GLU A 96 -7.85 13.80 -10.15
CA GLU A 96 -9.23 13.64 -9.66
C GLU A 96 -9.40 14.11 -8.19
N GLY A 97 -8.34 14.52 -7.49
CA GLY A 97 -8.40 14.93 -6.07
C GLY A 97 -8.81 13.81 -5.10
N ARG A 98 -8.70 12.55 -5.54
CA ARG A 98 -9.07 11.34 -4.79
C ARG A 98 -7.92 10.77 -3.97
N LEU A 99 -6.67 11.07 -4.30
CA LEU A 99 -5.53 10.77 -3.44
C LEU A 99 -4.86 12.07 -2.99
N ASN A 100 -4.77 12.28 -1.68
CA ASN A 100 -3.86 13.25 -1.09
C ASN A 100 -2.72 12.56 -0.33
N ILE A 101 -1.55 13.21 -0.35
CA ILE A 101 -0.33 12.82 0.33
C ILE A 101 0.33 14.12 0.76
N GLU A 102 0.55 14.30 2.05
CA GLU A 102 1.07 15.52 2.68
C GLU A 102 2.23 15.12 3.60
N ASP A 103 3.41 15.72 3.39
CA ASP A 103 4.58 15.52 4.25
C ASP A 103 4.40 16.32 5.55
N LEU A 104 4.52 15.63 6.69
CA LEU A 104 4.39 16.20 8.03
C LEU A 104 5.76 16.49 8.68
N GLY A 105 6.85 16.24 7.96
CA GLY A 105 8.21 16.22 8.48
C GLY A 105 8.56 14.92 9.21
N GLY A 106 9.84 14.75 9.56
CA GLY A 106 10.33 13.62 10.36
C GLY A 106 10.15 12.23 9.74
N GLY A 107 9.84 12.15 8.44
CA GLY A 107 9.48 10.91 7.75
C GLY A 107 8.05 10.44 8.03
N CYS A 108 7.13 11.35 8.37
CA CYS A 108 5.71 11.08 8.57
C CYS A 108 4.86 11.76 7.51
N TYR A 109 3.77 11.10 7.10
CA TYR A 109 2.91 11.48 5.99
C TYR A 109 1.44 11.36 6.37
N ARG A 110 0.62 12.40 6.13
CA ARG A 110 -0.84 12.25 6.10
C ARG A 110 -1.22 11.74 4.71
N VAL A 111 -2.07 10.72 4.67
CA VAL A 111 -2.56 10.12 3.42
C VAL A 111 -4.08 10.01 3.47
N VAL A 112 -4.72 10.40 2.36
CA VAL A 112 -6.18 10.30 2.20
C VAL A 112 -6.46 9.69 0.82
N LEU A 113 -7.08 8.52 0.78
CA LEU A 113 -7.71 7.96 -0.42
C LEU A 113 -9.22 8.07 -0.28
N ARG A 114 -9.86 8.88 -1.13
CA ARG A 114 -11.31 8.90 -1.30
C ARG A 114 -11.78 7.59 -1.97
N PRO A 115 -13.00 7.10 -1.68
CA PRO A 115 -13.55 5.85 -2.22
C PRO A 115 -13.23 5.62 -3.70
N THR A 116 -12.48 4.55 -3.94
CA THR A 116 -11.91 4.20 -5.24
C THR A 116 -12.11 2.73 -5.53
N GLN A 117 -12.58 2.43 -6.74
CA GLN A 117 -12.80 1.06 -7.17
C GLN A 117 -11.54 0.50 -7.84
N LEU A 118 -10.98 -0.59 -7.32
CA LEU A 118 -10.02 -1.47 -8.03
C LEU A 118 -10.29 -2.93 -7.69
N ALA A 119 -9.97 -3.83 -8.63
CA ALA A 119 -10.13 -5.28 -8.46
C ALA A 119 -11.53 -5.65 -7.93
N SER A 120 -12.57 -5.00 -8.47
CA SER A 120 -13.98 -5.14 -8.07
C SER A 120 -14.32 -4.80 -6.60
N ARG A 121 -13.41 -4.14 -5.86
CA ARG A 121 -13.60 -3.65 -4.48
C ARG A 121 -13.63 -2.14 -4.42
N THR A 122 -14.40 -1.57 -3.51
CA THR A 122 -14.37 -0.12 -3.21
C THR A 122 -13.51 0.13 -1.98
N LEU A 123 -12.50 0.99 -2.10
CA LEU A 123 -11.44 1.14 -1.12
C LEU A 123 -11.18 2.62 -0.81
N ALA A 124 -11.03 2.95 0.48
CA ALA A 124 -10.75 4.32 0.95
C ALA A 124 -9.84 4.30 2.18
N PHE A 125 -8.95 5.28 2.28
CA PHE A 125 -8.03 5.46 3.43
C PHE A 125 -8.16 6.87 4.00
N GLU A 126 -8.05 7.00 5.31
CA GLU A 126 -7.65 8.24 5.95
C GLU A 126 -6.74 7.95 7.15
N GLY A 127 -5.56 8.55 7.17
CA GLY A 127 -4.59 8.30 8.24
C GLY A 127 -3.21 8.94 8.06
N LYS A 128 -2.27 8.45 8.88
CA LYS A 128 -0.86 8.80 8.95
C LYS A 128 -0.01 7.53 8.78
N LEU A 129 1.08 7.63 8.02
CA LEU A 129 2.17 6.66 7.98
C LEU A 129 3.48 7.36 8.37
N CYS A 130 4.23 6.78 9.30
CA CYS A 130 5.60 7.20 9.61
C CYS A 130 6.58 6.09 9.20
N LEU A 131 7.69 6.48 8.58
CA LEU A 131 8.68 5.60 7.96
C LEU A 131 10.06 5.74 8.62
N ALA A 132 10.80 4.65 8.74
CA ALA A 132 12.19 4.62 9.19
C ALA A 132 13.16 5.01 8.04
N PRO A 133 14.46 5.26 8.33
CA PRO A 133 15.44 5.62 7.30
C PRO A 133 15.67 4.53 6.24
N ASP A 134 15.49 3.26 6.63
CA ASP A 134 15.53 2.07 5.77
C ASP A 134 14.27 1.87 4.91
N GLY A 135 13.28 2.73 5.10
CA GLY A 135 12.01 2.69 4.39
C GLY A 135 10.92 1.82 4.98
N SER A 136 11.17 1.12 6.09
CA SER A 136 10.15 0.32 6.78
C SER A 136 9.16 1.19 7.57
N PRO A 137 7.91 0.73 7.83
CA PRO A 137 6.99 1.42 8.72
C PRO A 137 7.50 1.50 10.16
N ARG A 138 7.34 2.66 10.81
CA ARG A 138 7.46 2.86 12.27
C ARG A 138 6.11 2.99 12.96
N GLU A 139 5.12 3.55 12.28
CA GLU A 139 3.78 3.78 12.82
C GLU A 139 2.79 3.89 11.66
N VAL A 140 1.64 3.23 11.79
CA VAL A 140 0.44 3.48 11.00
C VAL A 140 -0.64 3.97 11.96
N SER A 141 -1.48 4.91 11.54
CA SER A 141 -2.67 5.31 12.30
C SER A 141 -3.75 5.74 11.33
N GLY A 142 -4.94 5.13 11.36
CA GLY A 142 -6.00 5.45 10.41
C GLY A 142 -6.94 4.30 10.10
N VAL A 143 -7.91 4.59 9.23
CA VAL A 143 -8.99 3.66 8.86
C VAL A 143 -8.89 3.27 7.40
N LEU A 144 -8.75 1.97 7.19
CA LEU A 144 -8.99 1.28 5.92
C LEU A 144 -10.50 1.05 5.77
N GLN A 145 -11.07 1.36 4.61
CA GLN A 145 -12.44 0.96 4.27
C GLN A 145 -12.43 0.00 3.10
N ILE A 146 -13.14 -1.12 3.20
CA ILE A 146 -13.35 -2.10 2.12
C ILE A 146 -14.84 -2.31 1.92
N ASP A 147 -15.34 -2.02 0.71
CA ASP A 147 -16.75 -2.13 0.34
C ASP A 147 -17.67 -1.39 1.35
N GLY A 148 -17.18 -0.28 1.91
CA GLY A 148 -17.84 0.54 2.93
C GLY A 148 -17.63 0.09 4.38
N ARG A 149 -17.03 -1.09 4.63
CA ARG A 149 -16.70 -1.57 5.98
C ARG A 149 -15.42 -0.91 6.50
N PRO A 150 -15.44 -0.19 7.63
CA PRO A 150 -14.23 0.35 8.25
C PRO A 150 -13.45 -0.75 8.98
N LEU A 151 -12.12 -0.60 8.95
CA LEU A 151 -11.11 -1.45 9.57
C LEU A 151 -10.02 -0.51 10.13
N ASP A 152 -9.82 -0.51 11.45
CA ASP A 152 -8.71 0.23 12.05
C ASP A 152 -7.38 -0.47 11.74
N ILE A 153 -6.40 0.28 11.25
CA ILE A 153 -5.04 -0.20 10.97
C ILE A 153 -3.98 0.56 11.79
N SER A 154 -4.37 1.07 12.95
CA SER A 154 -3.48 1.81 13.84
C SER A 154 -2.49 0.92 14.62
N GLY A 155 -1.30 1.46 14.89
CA GLY A 155 -0.24 0.84 15.70
C GLY A 155 1.16 1.02 15.11
N SER A 156 2.17 0.69 15.92
CA SER A 156 3.54 0.42 15.44
C SER A 156 3.71 -1.07 15.14
N PRO A 157 4.63 -1.47 14.24
CA PRO A 157 4.90 -2.88 14.02
C PRO A 157 5.57 -3.50 15.25
N GLN A 158 5.14 -4.71 15.59
CA GLN A 158 5.70 -5.55 16.65
C GLN A 158 7.02 -6.22 16.22
N ARG A 159 7.24 -6.35 14.91
CA ARG A 159 8.45 -6.89 14.28
C ARG A 159 8.61 -6.33 12.87
N VAL A 160 9.84 -6.07 12.46
CA VAL A 160 10.23 -5.86 11.06
C VAL A 160 11.34 -6.87 10.73
N ILE A 161 11.32 -7.42 9.51
CA ILE A 161 12.39 -8.24 8.93
C ILE A 161 12.73 -7.71 7.53
N HIS A 162 13.95 -7.89 7.06
CA HIS A 162 14.41 -7.42 5.74
C HIS A 162 14.30 -8.52 4.67
N ASP A 163 13.08 -9.01 4.47
CA ASP A 163 12.73 -10.05 3.51
C ASP A 163 11.32 -9.80 2.95
N PHE A 164 11.04 -10.31 1.75
CA PHE A 164 9.73 -10.22 1.10
C PHE A 164 9.15 -11.63 0.83
N PRO A 165 7.92 -11.93 1.25
CA PRO A 165 7.35 -13.27 1.21
C PRO A 165 6.86 -13.62 -0.20
N MET A 166 7.80 -13.78 -1.13
CA MET A 166 7.54 -13.96 -2.56
C MET A 166 6.61 -15.16 -2.83
N SER A 167 6.72 -16.24 -2.05
CA SER A 167 5.83 -17.40 -2.14
C SER A 167 4.37 -17.06 -1.82
N ASP A 168 4.12 -16.26 -0.77
CA ASP A 168 2.75 -15.85 -0.41
C ASP A 168 2.19 -14.83 -1.40
N PHE A 169 3.04 -13.91 -1.88
CA PHE A 169 2.71 -12.97 -2.95
C PHE A 169 2.30 -13.74 -4.23
N LEU A 170 3.11 -14.69 -4.70
CA LEU A 170 2.83 -15.48 -5.91
C LEU A 170 1.61 -16.40 -5.73
N ALA A 171 1.35 -16.93 -4.53
CA ALA A 171 0.14 -17.70 -4.23
C ALA A 171 -1.16 -16.88 -4.34
N VAL A 172 -1.08 -15.54 -4.33
CA VAL A 172 -2.21 -14.62 -4.55
C VAL A 172 -2.15 -13.95 -5.93
N HIS A 173 -0.96 -13.69 -6.47
CA HIS A 173 -0.73 -12.88 -7.68
C HIS A 173 -0.56 -13.72 -8.95
N GLY A 174 -0.16 -14.99 -8.83
CA GLY A 174 0.10 -15.90 -9.95
C GLY A 174 -1.09 -16.77 -10.38
N GLY A 175 -2.28 -16.59 -9.77
CA GLY A 175 -3.54 -17.27 -10.13
C GLY A 175 -4.43 -16.50 -11.08
#